data_AF-A0A819DN09-F1
#
_entry.id   AF-A0A819DN09-F1
#
_cell.length_a   1.000
_cell.length_b   1.000
_cell.length_c   1.000
_cell.angle_alpha   90.00
_cell.angle_beta   90.00
_cell.angle_gamma   90.00
#
_symmetry.space_group_name_H-M   'P 1'
#
loop_
_entity.id
_entity.type
_entity.pdbx_description
1 polymer ?
#
loop_
_entity_poly.entity_id
_entity_poly.type
_entity_poly.pdbx_seq_one_letter_code
_entity_poly.pdbx_strand_id
1 'polypeptide(L)'
;MADRLAWTDGQLYVGEALVTSQNGVSINDGSEKTDIQKGSIELTSHRILWKDKSAQVELPLSSIIYCEKKRCFNHIKVRARLICTLSKSQTKRPDPFASSAHDEIQFEFRDGGCNEFFRLIQEELAKKRWSVQPAKSTTTMNAAMSDRSHRTGISGIENHLQHQLNVQHQSISGAFQDFNNLMQQAKDMFNISKTIANKSQEQRSDLTSDETIRFRSYLLSLGIDNPVTKESAGSQYHVSLAREVASLLEKSLKDTNDIMTLSDVFCRINRARGYELISPED
;
A
#
# COMPACT_ATOMS: atom_id res chain seq x y z
N MET A 1 -13.01 -10.41 20.90
CA MET A 1 -13.96 -10.20 19.79
C MET A 1 -15.11 -9.24 20.09
N ALA A 2 -15.55 -9.05 21.35
CA ALA A 2 -16.87 -8.49 21.65
C ALA A 2 -17.07 -6.96 21.57
N ASP A 3 -16.04 -6.11 21.71
CA ASP A 3 -16.27 -4.64 21.76
C ASP A 3 -16.20 -3.92 20.39
N ARG A 4 -15.71 -4.58 19.33
CA ARG A 4 -15.45 -3.92 18.02
C ARG A 4 -16.33 -4.39 16.87
N LEU A 5 -16.93 -5.56 16.99
CA LEU A 5 -17.89 -6.12 16.04
C LEU A 5 -19.25 -6.11 16.70
N ALA A 6 -20.20 -5.37 16.14
CA ALA A 6 -21.57 -5.38 16.63
C ALA A 6 -22.37 -6.46 15.90
N TRP A 7 -23.28 -7.11 16.62
CA TRP A 7 -24.27 -7.99 16.00
C TRP A 7 -25.28 -7.15 15.23
N THR A 8 -25.62 -7.59 14.03
CA THR A 8 -26.48 -6.82 13.12
C THR A 8 -27.52 -7.71 12.47
N ASP A 9 -28.64 -7.11 12.06
CA ASP A 9 -29.70 -7.79 11.30
C ASP A 9 -29.39 -7.87 9.78
N GLY A 10 -28.27 -7.25 9.38
CA GLY A 10 -27.77 -7.26 8.02
C GLY A 10 -28.56 -6.38 7.04
N GLN A 11 -29.53 -5.58 7.53
CA GLN A 11 -30.31 -4.66 6.70
C GLN A 11 -29.56 -3.36 6.46
N LEU A 12 -29.60 -2.83 5.24
CA LEU A 12 -28.98 -1.55 4.91
C LEU A 12 -29.77 -0.38 5.52
N TYR A 13 -29.05 0.57 6.12
CA TYR A 13 -29.64 1.80 6.62
C TYR A 13 -30.05 2.74 5.48
N VAL A 14 -30.96 3.68 5.77
CA VAL A 14 -31.39 4.68 4.80
C VAL A 14 -30.20 5.56 4.40
N GLY A 15 -29.88 5.60 3.10
CA GLY A 15 -28.70 6.31 2.57
C GLY A 15 -27.42 5.47 2.53
N GLU A 16 -27.48 4.21 2.98
CA GLU A 16 -26.40 3.24 2.84
C GLU A 16 -26.52 2.48 1.51
N ALA A 17 -25.47 2.52 0.70
CA ALA A 17 -25.38 1.76 -0.54
C ALA A 17 -24.43 0.57 -0.39
N LEU A 18 -24.81 -0.58 -0.95
CA LEU A 18 -23.92 -1.73 -1.14
C LEU A 18 -22.93 -1.43 -2.27
N VAL A 19 -21.65 -1.64 -2.01
CA VAL A 19 -20.56 -1.36 -2.96
C VAL A 19 -20.10 -2.65 -3.62
N THR A 20 -19.82 -3.68 -2.81
CA THR A 20 -19.43 -5.00 -3.32
C THR A 20 -19.71 -6.11 -2.32
N SER A 21 -19.77 -7.35 -2.79
CA SER A 21 -19.93 -8.55 -1.98
C SER A 21 -18.98 -9.64 -2.46
N GLN A 22 -18.38 -10.37 -1.53
CA GLN A 22 -17.47 -11.46 -1.83
C GLN A 22 -17.74 -12.65 -0.91
N ASN A 23 -17.91 -13.82 -1.52
CA ASN A 23 -18.08 -15.09 -0.81
C ASN A 23 -16.73 -15.74 -0.49
N GLY A 24 -16.73 -16.68 0.46
CA GLY A 24 -15.56 -17.48 0.79
C GLY A 24 -14.54 -16.72 1.65
N VAL A 25 -15.02 -15.86 2.53
CA VAL A 25 -14.20 -15.00 3.39
C VAL A 25 -14.34 -15.43 4.86
N SER A 26 -13.21 -15.69 5.51
CA SER A 26 -13.15 -15.97 6.95
C SER A 26 -12.77 -14.70 7.71
N ILE A 27 -13.31 -14.50 8.91
CA ILE A 27 -13.01 -13.35 9.79
C ILE A 27 -12.21 -13.81 11.02
N ASN A 28 -11.12 -13.13 11.34
CA ASN A 28 -10.27 -13.42 12.50
C ASN A 28 -10.06 -12.14 13.33
N ASP A 29 -10.08 -12.28 14.66
CA ASP A 29 -9.71 -11.22 15.61
C ASP A 29 -8.21 -11.37 15.94
N GLY A 30 -7.38 -10.48 15.40
CA GLY A 30 -5.92 -10.61 15.48
C GLY A 30 -5.36 -11.84 14.76
N SER A 31 -4.40 -12.51 15.40
CA SER A 31 -3.67 -13.67 14.85
C SER A 31 -4.34 -15.01 15.14
N GLU A 32 -5.38 -15.02 15.98
CA GLU A 32 -6.11 -16.24 16.31
C GLU A 32 -7.04 -16.63 15.16
N LYS A 33 -6.87 -17.85 14.65
CA LYS A 33 -7.78 -18.39 13.64
C LYS A 33 -9.11 -18.71 14.31
N THR A 34 -10.18 -18.07 13.87
CA THR A 34 -11.51 -18.48 14.29
C THR A 34 -11.93 -19.71 13.49
N ASP A 35 -12.75 -20.57 14.09
CA ASP A 35 -13.32 -21.76 13.43
C ASP A 35 -14.40 -21.39 12.39
N ILE A 36 -14.62 -20.10 12.13
CA ILE A 36 -15.68 -19.65 11.23
C ILE A 36 -15.14 -19.48 9.81
N GLN A 37 -15.24 -20.58 9.05
CA GLN A 37 -14.42 -20.77 7.85
C GLN A 37 -15.09 -20.38 6.52
N LYS A 38 -16.39 -20.05 6.48
CA LYS A 38 -17.13 -19.87 5.22
C LYS A 38 -18.23 -18.79 5.26
N GLY A 39 -17.85 -17.54 5.52
CA GLY A 39 -18.76 -16.40 5.43
C GLY A 39 -18.72 -15.66 4.09
N SER A 40 -19.64 -14.73 3.91
CA SER A 40 -19.60 -13.66 2.91
C SER A 40 -19.27 -12.33 3.57
N ILE A 41 -18.51 -11.50 2.86
CA ILE A 41 -18.21 -10.13 3.25
C ILE A 41 -18.88 -9.17 2.28
N GLU A 42 -19.56 -8.16 2.80
CA GLU A 42 -20.22 -7.11 2.05
C GLU A 42 -19.62 -5.77 2.47
N LEU A 43 -19.13 -5.00 1.50
CA LEU A 43 -18.71 -3.63 1.71
C LEU A 43 -19.89 -2.72 1.38
N THR A 44 -20.26 -1.87 2.32
CA THR A 44 -21.20 -0.78 2.09
C THR A 44 -20.46 0.55 2.16
N SER A 45 -21.15 1.62 1.79
CA SER A 45 -20.68 3.01 1.98
C SER A 45 -20.40 3.41 3.44
N HIS A 46 -20.86 2.63 4.44
CA HIS A 46 -20.79 3.00 5.86
C HIS A 46 -20.12 1.95 6.75
N ARG A 47 -20.19 0.67 6.41
CA ARG A 47 -19.69 -0.44 7.23
C ARG A 47 -19.29 -1.63 6.35
N ILE A 48 -18.53 -2.53 6.95
CA ILE A 48 -18.29 -3.87 6.44
C ILE A 48 -19.23 -4.80 7.19
N LEU A 49 -20.02 -5.55 6.45
CA LEU A 49 -20.87 -6.61 6.99
C LEU A 49 -20.18 -7.93 6.70
N TRP A 50 -20.04 -8.77 7.71
CA TRP A 50 -19.63 -10.15 7.51
C TRP A 50 -20.77 -11.06 7.99
N LYS A 51 -21.15 -12.00 7.13
CA LYS A 51 -22.30 -12.87 7.30
C LYS A 51 -21.87 -14.32 7.16
N ASP A 52 -22.26 -15.14 8.11
CA ASP A 52 -22.21 -16.60 8.05
C ASP A 52 -23.61 -17.17 8.31
N LYS A 53 -23.77 -18.49 8.17
CA LYS A 53 -25.03 -19.20 8.42
C LYS A 53 -25.62 -18.96 9.81
N SER A 54 -24.75 -18.67 10.78
CA SER A 54 -25.14 -18.55 12.19
C SER A 54 -24.95 -17.15 12.77
N ALA A 55 -24.19 -16.29 12.10
CA ALA A 55 -23.73 -15.03 12.68
C ALA A 55 -23.65 -13.91 11.64
N GLN A 56 -24.12 -12.72 12.00
CA GLN A 56 -23.94 -11.51 11.21
C GLN A 56 -23.32 -10.45 12.09
N VAL A 57 -22.16 -9.94 11.65
CA VAL A 57 -21.40 -8.92 12.37
C VAL A 57 -21.15 -7.73 11.47
N GLU A 58 -21.15 -6.55 12.07
CA GLU A 58 -20.80 -5.31 11.39
C GLU A 58 -19.54 -4.68 11.97
N LEU A 59 -18.78 -4.04 11.07
CA LEU A 59 -17.62 -3.24 11.37
C LEU A 59 -17.78 -1.86 10.72
N PRO A 60 -18.07 -0.80 11.49
CA PRO A 60 -18.20 0.55 10.95
C PRO A 60 -16.90 1.01 10.27
N LEU A 61 -17.01 1.58 9.05
CA LEU A 61 -15.85 2.12 8.35
C LEU A 61 -15.20 3.29 9.10
N SER A 62 -15.97 4.01 9.92
CA SER A 62 -15.48 5.08 10.79
C SER A 62 -14.43 4.61 11.81
N SER A 63 -14.49 3.33 12.20
CA SER A 63 -13.58 2.76 13.20
C SER A 63 -12.28 2.26 12.58
N ILE A 64 -12.19 2.20 11.25
CA ILE A 64 -11.02 1.72 10.51
C ILE A 64 -10.05 2.88 10.30
N ILE A 65 -8.82 2.73 10.79
CA ILE A 65 -7.74 3.70 10.56
C ILE A 65 -7.10 3.45 9.20
N TYR A 66 -6.74 2.19 8.93
CA TYR A 66 -6.17 1.79 7.65
C TYR A 66 -6.44 0.30 7.39
N CYS A 67 -6.34 -0.07 6.11
CA CYS A 67 -6.36 -1.46 5.67
C CYS A 67 -5.06 -1.80 4.92
N GLU A 68 -4.52 -2.99 5.18
CA GLU A 68 -3.36 -3.54 4.47
C GLU A 68 -3.75 -4.89 3.84
N LYS A 69 -3.18 -5.19 2.68
CA LYS A 69 -3.31 -6.49 2.02
C LYS A 69 -2.00 -7.28 2.13
N LYS A 70 -2.04 -8.45 2.77
CA LYS A 70 -0.91 -9.39 2.81
C LYS A 70 -1.19 -10.62 1.94
N ARG A 71 -0.16 -11.13 1.28
CA ARG A 71 -0.19 -12.44 0.63
C ARG A 71 0.32 -13.47 1.62
N CYS A 72 -0.48 -14.48 1.90
CA CYS A 72 -0.12 -15.57 2.79
C CYS A 72 0.14 -16.83 1.96
N PHE A 73 1.31 -17.43 2.16
CA PHE A 73 1.68 -18.69 1.55
C PHE A 73 1.51 -19.79 2.60
N ASN A 74 0.49 -20.63 2.42
CA ASN A 74 0.50 -21.95 3.06
C ASN A 74 0.95 -22.96 2.00
N HIS A 75 1.67 -24.01 2.42
CA HIS A 75 2.45 -24.97 1.62
C HIS A 75 1.86 -25.53 0.30
N ILE A 76 0.59 -25.26 -0.05
CA ILE A 76 -0.09 -25.72 -1.29
C ILE A 76 -0.97 -24.62 -1.94
N LYS A 77 -1.31 -23.51 -1.28
CA LYS A 77 -2.22 -22.48 -1.83
C LYS A 77 -1.85 -21.05 -1.40
N VAL A 78 -1.82 -20.13 -2.36
CA VAL A 78 -1.74 -18.68 -2.10
C VAL A 78 -3.09 -18.19 -1.62
N ARG A 79 -3.12 -17.51 -0.47
CA ARG A 79 -4.32 -16.84 0.05
C ARG A 79 -4.04 -15.37 0.24
N ALA A 80 -5.07 -14.55 0.03
CA ALA A 80 -4.99 -13.12 0.25
C ALA A 80 -5.67 -12.77 1.58
N ARG A 81 -5.01 -11.96 2.38
CA ARG A 81 -5.49 -11.50 3.68
C ARG A 81 -5.61 -10.00 3.68
N LEU A 82 -6.77 -9.50 4.04
CA LEU A 82 -7.03 -8.10 4.31
C LEU A 82 -6.95 -7.88 5.82
N ILE A 83 -6.10 -6.98 6.27
CA ILE A 83 -5.91 -6.63 7.68
C ILE A 83 -6.43 -5.22 7.86
N CYS A 84 -7.43 -5.04 8.72
CA CYS A 84 -8.02 -3.75 9.07
C CYS A 84 -7.58 -3.38 10.48
N THR A 85 -6.82 -2.30 10.61
CA THR A 85 -6.42 -1.78 11.91
C THR A 85 -7.43 -0.75 12.38
N LEU A 86 -7.90 -0.93 13.60
CA LEU A 86 -9.02 -0.21 14.17
C LEU A 86 -8.56 0.82 15.20
N SER A 87 -9.27 1.95 15.28
CA SER A 87 -9.04 2.93 16.33
C SER A 87 -9.37 2.34 17.70
N LYS A 88 -8.56 2.68 18.71
CA LYS A 88 -8.82 2.29 20.10
C LYS A 88 -10.19 2.80 20.53
N SER A 89 -11.02 1.89 21.04
CA SER A 89 -12.36 2.20 21.54
C SER A 89 -12.26 3.29 22.62
N GLN A 90 -12.94 4.42 22.43
CA GLN A 90 -13.05 5.51 23.42
C GLN A 90 -14.18 5.26 24.44
N THR A 91 -14.58 4.00 24.66
CA THR A 91 -15.57 3.70 25.70
C THR A 91 -14.91 3.90 27.07
N LYS A 92 -15.28 4.99 27.76
CA LYS A 92 -14.94 5.28 29.17
C LYS A 92 -15.61 4.30 30.16
N ARG A 93 -15.77 3.03 29.78
CA ARG A 93 -16.21 1.95 30.66
C ARG A 93 -15.32 0.74 30.40
N PRO A 94 -14.34 0.47 31.28
CA PRO A 94 -13.61 -0.78 31.23
C PRO A 94 -14.58 -1.88 31.64
N ASP A 95 -15.19 -2.54 30.66
CA ASP A 95 -15.91 -3.79 30.92
C ASP A 95 -14.85 -4.88 31.14
N PRO A 96 -14.78 -5.55 32.32
CA PRO A 96 -13.71 -6.49 32.65
C PRO A 96 -13.67 -7.74 31.75
N PHE A 97 -14.67 -7.93 30.88
CA PHE A 97 -14.88 -9.16 30.13
C PHE A 97 -14.86 -9.01 28.60
N ALA A 98 -14.60 -7.82 28.02
CA ALA A 98 -14.84 -7.60 26.59
C ALA A 98 -13.76 -6.85 25.80
N SER A 99 -12.55 -6.62 26.33
CA SER A 99 -11.48 -6.05 25.49
C SER A 99 -10.92 -7.13 24.55
N SER A 100 -11.08 -6.98 23.23
CA SER A 100 -10.18 -7.71 22.32
C SER A 100 -8.75 -7.24 22.58
N ALA A 101 -7.82 -8.17 22.76
CA ALA A 101 -6.40 -7.85 22.99
C ALA A 101 -5.71 -7.29 21.73
N HIS A 102 -6.39 -7.37 20.58
CA HIS A 102 -5.84 -7.02 19.28
C HIS A 102 -6.55 -5.79 18.68
N ASP A 103 -5.74 -4.89 18.13
CA ASP A 103 -6.18 -3.68 17.41
C ASP A 103 -6.51 -3.97 15.93
N GLU A 104 -6.42 -5.24 15.50
CA GLU A 104 -6.49 -5.65 14.10
C GLU A 104 -7.57 -6.73 13.88
N ILE A 105 -8.38 -6.55 12.84
CA ILE A 105 -9.30 -7.58 12.33
C ILE A 105 -8.78 -8.05 10.97
N GLN A 106 -8.75 -9.37 10.75
CA GLN A 106 -8.22 -9.97 9.53
C GLN A 106 -9.33 -10.69 8.76
N PHE A 107 -9.50 -10.38 7.48
CA PHE A 107 -10.36 -11.09 6.55
C PHE A 107 -9.52 -11.93 5.59
N GLU A 108 -9.74 -13.24 5.58
CA GLU A 108 -9.00 -14.19 4.73
C GLU A 108 -9.87 -14.62 3.55
N PHE A 109 -9.43 -14.26 2.34
CA PHE A 109 -10.13 -14.56 1.09
C PHE A 109 -9.64 -15.89 0.52
N ARG A 110 -10.56 -16.87 0.43
CA ARG A 110 -10.26 -18.21 -0.09
C ARG A 110 -10.55 -18.35 -1.58
N ASP A 111 -11.56 -17.63 -2.07
CA ASP A 111 -12.10 -17.76 -3.43
C ASP A 111 -11.72 -16.59 -4.36
N GLY A 112 -10.64 -15.87 -4.03
CA GLY A 112 -10.21 -14.68 -4.77
C GLY A 112 -10.93 -13.41 -4.37
N GLY A 113 -10.99 -12.40 -5.25
CA GLY A 113 -11.72 -11.14 -5.01
C GLY A 113 -11.06 -10.13 -4.07
N CYS A 114 -10.02 -10.52 -3.30
CA CYS A 114 -9.36 -9.64 -2.35
C CYS A 114 -8.77 -8.36 -2.98
N ASN A 115 -8.23 -8.44 -4.21
CA ASN A 115 -7.65 -7.26 -4.87
C ASN A 115 -8.71 -6.20 -5.19
N GLU A 116 -9.84 -6.63 -5.75
CA GLU A 116 -10.95 -5.75 -6.10
C GLU A 116 -11.61 -5.19 -4.84
N PHE A 117 -11.84 -6.05 -3.85
CA PHE A 117 -12.38 -5.64 -2.55
C PHE A 117 -11.45 -4.63 -1.85
N PHE A 118 -10.14 -4.85 -1.88
CA PHE A 118 -9.15 -3.92 -1.31
C PHE A 118 -9.12 -2.57 -2.05
N ARG A 119 -9.28 -2.57 -3.38
CA ARG A 119 -9.37 -1.33 -4.14
C ARG A 119 -10.60 -0.51 -3.74
N LEU A 120 -11.75 -1.19 -3.65
CA LEU A 120 -13.04 -0.55 -3.32
C LEU A 120 -13.09 -0.05 -1.88
N ILE A 121 -12.57 -0.81 -0.91
CA ILE A 121 -12.54 -0.34 0.49
C ILE A 121 -11.63 0.89 0.63
N GLN A 122 -10.49 0.95 -0.06
CA GLN A 122 -9.62 2.14 -0.05
C GLN A 122 -10.34 3.36 -0.65
N GLU A 123 -11.10 3.15 -1.72
CA GLU A 123 -11.90 4.19 -2.36
C GLU A 123 -13.01 4.72 -1.43
N GLU A 124 -13.75 3.82 -0.77
CA GLU A 124 -14.77 4.22 0.20
C GLU A 124 -14.15 4.86 1.45
N LEU A 125 -12.98 4.38 1.89
CA LEU A 125 -12.24 4.98 3.00
C LEU A 125 -11.78 6.41 2.69
N ALA A 126 -11.41 6.68 1.43
CA ALA A 126 -11.07 8.02 0.97
C ALA A 126 -12.29 8.93 0.86
N LYS A 127 -13.43 8.42 0.38
CA LYS A 127 -14.68 9.19 0.24
C LYS A 127 -15.33 9.54 1.57
N LYS A 128 -15.11 8.74 2.63
CA LYS A 128 -15.69 8.93 3.97
C LYS A 128 -17.19 9.24 3.94
N ARG A 129 -17.96 8.50 3.15
CA ARG A 129 -19.40 8.80 2.93
C ARG A 129 -20.21 8.78 4.22
N TRP A 130 -19.79 7.99 5.20
CA TRP A 130 -20.36 7.94 6.55
C TRP A 130 -20.14 9.22 7.38
N SER A 131 -19.22 10.09 6.98
CA SER A 131 -18.95 11.38 7.65
C SER A 131 -19.78 12.53 7.08
N VAL A 132 -20.51 12.31 5.98
CA VAL A 132 -21.39 13.32 5.41
C VAL A 132 -22.62 13.40 6.31
N GLN A 133 -22.57 14.30 7.31
CA GLN A 133 -23.79 14.69 8.00
C GLN A 133 -24.75 15.28 6.97
N PRO A 134 -26.03 14.88 6.93
CA PRO A 134 -27.02 15.68 6.23
C PRO A 134 -26.96 17.06 6.88
N ALA A 135 -26.65 18.10 6.09
CA ALA A 135 -26.54 19.46 6.58
C ALA A 135 -27.81 19.80 7.38
N LYS A 136 -27.70 19.82 8.71
CA LYS A 136 -28.73 20.41 9.56
C LYS A 136 -28.68 21.89 9.24
N SER A 137 -29.62 22.35 8.45
CA SER A 137 -29.90 23.76 8.22
C SER A 137 -30.18 24.41 9.57
N THR A 138 -29.17 25.10 10.11
CA THR A 138 -29.35 26.03 11.21
C THR A 138 -30.30 27.13 10.73
N THR A 139 -31.54 27.04 11.18
CA THR A 139 -32.54 28.07 10.99
C THR A 139 -32.15 29.24 11.88
N THR A 140 -31.37 30.18 11.34
CA THR A 140 -31.35 31.55 11.85
C THR A 140 -32.40 32.30 11.05
N MET A 141 -33.52 32.58 11.70
CA MET A 141 -34.60 33.39 11.14
C MET A 141 -34.04 34.75 10.76
N ASN A 142 -34.17 35.12 9.49
CA ASN A 142 -34.37 36.50 9.06
C ASN A 142 -35.11 36.50 7.72
N ALA A 143 -36.22 37.21 7.71
CA ALA A 143 -37.17 37.32 6.62
C ALA A 143 -36.59 38.14 5.46
N ALA A 144 -36.74 37.63 4.23
CA ALA A 144 -37.13 38.40 3.07
C ALA A 144 -37.37 37.47 1.88
N MET A 145 -38.55 37.60 1.28
CA MET A 145 -38.98 36.92 0.06
C MET A 145 -37.98 37.09 -1.08
N SER A 146 -37.53 35.99 -1.67
CA SER A 146 -37.48 35.91 -3.12
C SER A 146 -37.63 34.45 -3.56
N ASP A 147 -38.65 34.28 -4.39
CA ASP A 147 -38.86 33.21 -5.32
C ASP A 147 -37.54 32.69 -5.94
N ARG A 148 -37.29 31.40 -5.77
CA ARG A 148 -36.72 30.53 -6.79
C ARG A 148 -37.01 29.08 -6.43
N SER A 149 -38.15 28.64 -6.94
CA SER A 149 -38.32 27.34 -7.58
C SER A 149 -37.08 26.43 -7.57
N HIS A 150 -37.15 25.35 -6.80
CA HIS A 150 -36.65 24.02 -7.17
C HIS A 150 -35.54 24.00 -8.24
N ARG A 151 -34.29 24.14 -7.82
CA ARG A 151 -33.09 23.77 -8.60
C ARG A 151 -32.34 22.60 -7.98
N THR A 152 -33.09 21.67 -7.40
CA THR A 152 -32.57 20.38 -6.92
C THR A 152 -32.93 19.32 -7.96
N GLY A 153 -32.23 19.34 -9.09
CA GLY A 153 -32.35 18.38 -10.17
C GLY A 153 -30.96 18.02 -10.70
N ILE A 154 -30.88 16.93 -11.45
CA ILE A 154 -29.68 16.24 -11.96
C ILE A 154 -28.51 17.15 -12.36
N SER A 155 -28.75 18.34 -12.91
CA SER A 155 -27.72 19.34 -13.24
C SER A 155 -26.88 19.84 -12.04
N GLY A 156 -27.39 19.83 -10.81
CA GLY A 156 -26.60 20.20 -9.63
C GLY A 156 -25.53 19.16 -9.28
N ILE A 157 -25.86 17.88 -9.47
CA ILE A 157 -24.94 16.75 -9.29
C ILE A 157 -23.95 16.72 -10.45
N GLU A 158 -24.40 16.96 -11.68
CA GLU A 158 -23.55 17.04 -12.87
C GLU A 158 -22.50 18.15 -12.74
N ASN A 159 -22.91 19.35 -12.33
CA ASN A 159 -21.99 20.45 -12.09
C ASN A 159 -21.01 20.16 -10.94
N HIS A 160 -21.46 19.48 -9.88
CA HIS A 160 -20.58 19.10 -8.78
C HIS A 160 -19.57 18.03 -9.19
N LEU A 161 -20.00 17.01 -9.96
CA LEU A 161 -19.13 15.96 -10.48
C LEU A 161 -18.10 16.54 -11.46
N GLN A 162 -18.54 17.41 -12.37
CA GLN A 162 -17.65 18.08 -13.32
C GLN A 162 -16.66 19.02 -12.62
N HIS A 163 -17.09 19.70 -11.55
CA HIS A 163 -16.18 20.50 -10.73
C HIS A 163 -15.15 19.63 -10.01
N GLN A 164 -15.55 18.50 -9.41
CA GLN A 164 -14.60 17.57 -8.77
C GLN A 164 -13.59 17.00 -9.78
N LEU A 165 -14.05 16.60 -10.97
CA LEU A 165 -13.17 16.12 -12.04
C LEU A 165 -12.18 17.21 -12.47
N ASN A 166 -12.64 18.46 -12.61
CA ASN A 166 -11.77 19.58 -12.97
C ASN A 166 -10.73 19.89 -11.88
N VAL A 167 -11.12 19.85 -10.60
CA VAL A 167 -10.19 20.03 -9.47
C VAL A 167 -9.16 18.90 -9.44
N GLN A 168 -9.58 17.64 -9.64
CA GLN A 168 -8.67 16.51 -9.71
C GLN A 168 -7.72 16.61 -10.90
N HIS A 169 -8.22 17.00 -12.09
CA HIS A 169 -7.39 17.23 -13.27
C HIS A 169 -6.38 18.36 -13.08
N GLN A 170 -6.77 19.46 -12.41
CA GLN A 170 -5.85 20.54 -12.07
C GLN A 170 -4.76 20.08 -11.10
N SER A 171 -5.13 19.31 -10.07
CA SER A 171 -4.16 18.73 -9.14
C SER A 171 -3.19 17.77 -9.82
N ILE A 172 -3.68 16.93 -10.74
CA ILE A 172 -2.84 16.01 -11.52
C ILE A 172 -1.93 16.79 -12.47
N SER A 173 -2.46 17.79 -13.18
CA SER A 173 -1.69 18.62 -14.10
C SER A 173 -0.60 19.41 -13.37
N GLY A 174 -0.89 19.94 -12.18
CA GLY A 174 0.11 20.58 -11.32
C GLY A 174 1.21 19.61 -10.91
N ALA A 175 0.85 18.40 -10.47
CA ALA A 175 1.83 17.37 -10.12
C ALA A 175 2.72 16.96 -11.31
N PHE A 176 2.19 16.88 -12.53
CA PHE A 176 2.99 16.61 -13.74
C PHE A 176 3.92 17.78 -14.10
N GLN A 177 3.47 19.02 -13.90
CA GLN A 177 4.31 20.19 -14.10
C GLN A 177 5.48 20.20 -13.10
N ASP A 178 5.22 19.89 -11.84
CA ASP A 178 6.24 19.78 -10.80
C ASP A 178 7.19 18.60 -11.07
N PHE A 179 6.68 17.46 -11.53
CA PHE A 179 7.52 16.34 -11.96
C PHE A 179 8.41 16.71 -13.15
N ASN A 180 7.89 17.44 -14.14
CA ASN A 180 8.70 17.92 -15.27
C ASN A 180 9.78 18.91 -14.83
N ASN A 181 9.47 19.80 -13.89
CA ASN A 181 10.46 20.71 -13.30
C ASN A 181 11.54 19.93 -12.54
N LEU A 182 11.16 18.93 -11.75
CA LEU A 182 12.09 18.04 -11.05
C LEU A 182 12.97 17.26 -12.04
N MET A 183 12.37 16.71 -13.10
CA MET A 183 13.09 15.99 -14.16
C MET A 183 14.08 16.90 -14.90
N GLN A 184 13.73 18.17 -15.12
CA GLN A 184 14.64 19.14 -15.71
C GLN A 184 15.81 19.48 -14.79
N GLN A 185 15.56 19.71 -13.50
CA GLN A 185 16.63 19.92 -12.50
C GLN A 185 17.55 18.70 -12.38
N ALA A 186 16.98 17.50 -12.39
CA ALA A 186 17.74 16.26 -12.39
C ALA A 186 18.60 16.12 -13.65
N LYS A 187 18.08 16.51 -14.83
CA LYS A 187 18.83 16.49 -16.10
C LYS A 187 20.01 17.45 -16.09
N ASP A 188 19.84 18.65 -15.54
CA ASP A 188 20.92 19.63 -15.44
C ASP A 188 22.01 19.15 -14.47
N MET A 189 21.62 18.62 -13.31
CA MET A 189 22.55 18.03 -12.34
C MET A 189 23.28 16.80 -12.92
N PHE A 190 22.58 15.99 -13.72
CA PHE A 190 23.12 14.83 -14.43
C PHE A 190 24.16 15.25 -15.47
N ASN A 191 23.86 16.26 -16.28
CA ASN A 191 24.79 16.78 -17.30
C ASN A 191 26.07 17.33 -16.66
N ILE A 192 25.94 18.09 -15.57
CA ILE A 192 27.10 18.59 -14.80
C ILE A 192 27.94 17.42 -14.29
N SER A 193 27.29 16.41 -13.69
CA SER A 193 27.96 15.21 -13.18
C SER A 193 28.72 14.46 -14.29
N LYS A 194 28.13 14.35 -15.49
CA LYS A 194 28.78 13.75 -16.66
C LYS A 194 29.97 14.56 -17.15
N THR A 195 29.88 15.90 -17.18
CA THR A 195 31.01 16.77 -17.54
C THR A 195 32.14 16.67 -16.52
N ILE A 196 31.83 16.62 -15.22
CA ILE A 196 32.83 16.43 -14.16
C ILE A 196 33.50 15.05 -14.30
N ALA A 197 32.73 13.98 -14.49
CA ALA A 197 33.28 12.64 -14.67
C ALA A 197 34.27 12.56 -15.85
N ASN A 198 33.91 13.15 -16.99
CA ASN A 198 34.77 13.22 -18.17
C ASN A 198 36.05 14.04 -17.90
N LYS A 199 35.92 15.21 -17.24
CA LYS A 199 37.05 16.08 -16.93
C LYS A 199 38.00 15.49 -15.89
N SER A 200 37.46 14.77 -14.90
CA SER A 200 38.26 14.01 -13.90
C SER A 200 38.99 12.82 -14.53
N GLN A 201 38.49 12.25 -15.63
CA GLN A 201 39.19 11.21 -16.38
C GLN A 201 40.36 11.76 -17.21
N GLU A 202 40.24 12.98 -17.74
CA GLU A 202 41.31 13.68 -18.48
C GLU A 202 42.42 14.20 -17.55
N GLN A 203 42.11 14.60 -16.32
CA GLN A 203 43.07 15.06 -15.29
C GLN A 203 43.56 13.94 -14.35
N ARG A 204 43.77 12.73 -14.87
CA ARG A 204 44.06 11.50 -14.08
C ARG A 204 45.35 11.52 -13.25
N SER A 205 46.12 12.61 -13.25
CA SER A 205 47.41 12.73 -12.57
C SER A 205 47.37 13.42 -11.20
N ASP A 206 46.26 14.04 -10.76
CA ASP A 206 46.31 14.95 -9.60
C ASP A 206 45.13 14.85 -8.61
N LEU A 207 44.32 13.79 -8.66
CA LEU A 207 43.20 13.60 -7.71
C LEU A 207 43.49 12.45 -6.73
N THR A 208 43.36 12.75 -5.44
CA THR A 208 43.42 11.77 -4.34
C THR A 208 42.35 10.69 -4.50
N SER A 209 42.76 9.42 -4.31
CA SER A 209 41.93 8.22 -4.51
C SER A 209 40.57 8.29 -3.78
N ASP A 210 40.52 8.93 -2.60
CA ASP A 210 39.32 9.00 -1.76
C ASP A 210 38.19 9.88 -2.35
N GLU A 211 38.52 11.03 -2.93
CA GLU A 211 37.53 11.91 -3.56
C GLU A 211 36.90 11.25 -4.79
N THR A 212 37.70 10.47 -5.53
CA THR A 212 37.22 9.71 -6.68
C THR A 212 36.26 8.59 -6.26
N ILE A 213 36.48 7.97 -5.10
CA ILE A 213 35.59 6.92 -4.56
C ILE A 213 34.24 7.50 -4.14
N ARG A 214 34.23 8.64 -3.41
CA ARG A 214 32.97 9.30 -3.01
C ARG A 214 32.18 9.82 -4.20
N PHE A 215 32.90 10.33 -5.21
CA PHE A 215 32.27 10.76 -6.45
C PHE A 215 31.63 9.59 -7.21
N ARG A 216 32.31 8.43 -7.27
CA ARG A 216 31.75 7.19 -7.84
C ARG A 216 30.53 6.69 -7.08
N SER A 217 30.57 6.70 -5.74
CA SER A 217 29.39 6.29 -4.94
C SER A 217 28.21 7.22 -5.19
N TYR A 218 28.45 8.52 -5.35
CA TYR A 218 27.41 9.50 -5.67
C TYR A 218 26.79 9.27 -7.05
N LEU A 219 27.59 9.00 -8.09
CA LEU A 219 27.08 8.69 -9.44
C LEU A 219 26.24 7.39 -9.46
N LEU A 220 26.70 6.36 -8.73
CA LEU A 220 25.97 5.09 -8.61
C LEU A 220 24.62 5.29 -7.90
N SER A 221 24.60 6.07 -6.81
CA SER A 221 23.36 6.39 -6.09
C SER A 221 22.37 7.22 -6.92
N LEU A 222 22.86 7.97 -7.92
CA LEU A 222 22.04 8.73 -8.85
C LEU A 222 21.56 7.90 -10.06
N GLY A 223 21.94 6.62 -10.16
CA GLY A 223 21.56 5.76 -11.29
C GLY A 223 22.25 6.16 -12.60
N ILE A 224 23.36 6.91 -12.52
CA ILE A 224 24.18 7.23 -13.69
C ILE A 224 25.05 6.01 -13.97
N ASP A 225 24.68 5.24 -14.99
CA ASP A 225 25.56 4.21 -15.54
C ASP A 225 26.90 4.86 -15.89
N ASN A 226 27.92 4.43 -15.18
CA ASN A 226 29.28 4.92 -15.38
C ASN A 226 29.66 4.64 -16.85
N PRO A 227 29.99 5.64 -17.69
CA PRO A 227 30.34 5.40 -19.10
C PRO A 227 31.70 4.71 -19.27
N VAL A 228 32.31 4.25 -18.17
CA VAL A 228 33.55 3.47 -18.18
C VAL A 228 33.18 2.01 -18.44
N THR A 229 33.11 1.70 -19.73
CA THR A 229 33.33 0.38 -20.33
C THR A 229 34.03 -0.59 -19.40
N LYS A 230 33.30 -1.63 -18.97
CA LYS A 230 33.62 -3.07 -18.83
C LYS A 230 35.00 -3.56 -18.33
N GLU A 231 36.06 -2.75 -18.33
CA GLU A 231 37.45 -3.20 -18.28
C GLU A 231 38.26 -2.57 -17.14
N SER A 232 37.80 -1.48 -16.51
CA SER A 232 38.63 -0.75 -15.51
C SER A 232 38.15 -0.84 -14.06
N ALA A 233 37.00 -1.46 -13.76
CA ALA A 233 36.45 -1.50 -12.41
C ALA A 233 35.54 -2.72 -12.16
N GLY A 234 36.01 -3.93 -12.49
CA GLY A 234 35.49 -5.19 -11.94
C GLY A 234 35.67 -5.18 -10.41
N SER A 235 34.71 -4.54 -9.77
CA SER A 235 34.77 -3.77 -8.54
C SER A 235 35.14 -4.59 -7.30
N GLN A 236 35.81 -3.95 -6.34
CA GLN A 236 35.91 -4.47 -4.95
C GLN A 236 34.52 -4.89 -4.41
N TYR A 237 33.44 -4.30 -4.94
CA TYR A 237 32.07 -4.71 -4.69
C TYR A 237 31.79 -6.15 -5.16
N HIS A 238 32.01 -6.53 -6.42
CA HIS A 238 31.80 -7.93 -6.86
C HIS A 238 32.70 -8.93 -6.13
N VAL A 239 33.93 -8.54 -5.79
CA VAL A 239 34.83 -9.39 -4.98
C VAL A 239 34.31 -9.60 -3.57
N SER A 240 33.77 -8.56 -2.95
CA SER A 240 33.18 -8.63 -1.61
C SER A 240 31.85 -9.39 -1.64
N LEU A 241 31.04 -9.15 -2.66
CA LEU A 241 29.79 -9.85 -2.93
C LEU A 241 30.02 -11.34 -3.13
N ALA A 242 31.02 -11.73 -3.93
CA ALA A 242 31.37 -13.12 -4.15
C ALA A 242 31.74 -13.85 -2.85
N ARG A 243 32.49 -13.20 -1.93
CA ARG A 243 32.81 -13.79 -0.62
C ARG A 243 31.56 -14.00 0.24
N GLU A 244 30.66 -13.03 0.23
CA GLU A 244 29.41 -13.10 0.99
C GLU A 244 28.48 -14.19 0.44
N VAL A 245 28.32 -14.23 -0.89
CA VAL A 245 27.57 -15.26 -1.62
C VAL A 245 28.12 -16.65 -1.29
N ALA A 246 29.44 -16.82 -1.33
CA ALA A 246 30.09 -18.09 -0.98
C ALA A 246 29.81 -18.52 0.46
N SER A 247 29.89 -17.59 1.42
CA SER A 247 29.60 -17.88 2.83
C SER A 247 28.14 -18.29 3.06
N LEU A 248 27.20 -17.67 2.33
CA LEU A 248 25.78 -17.96 2.47
C LEU A 248 25.38 -19.28 1.81
N LEU A 249 26.00 -19.61 0.68
CA LEU A 249 25.72 -20.84 -0.07
C LEU A 249 26.37 -22.08 0.56
N GLU A 250 27.42 -21.94 1.37
CA GLU A 250 28.16 -23.09 1.93
C GLU A 250 27.25 -24.08 2.68
N LYS A 251 26.28 -23.58 3.45
CA LYS A 251 25.29 -24.43 4.13
C LYS A 251 24.31 -25.08 3.16
N SER A 252 23.87 -24.30 2.17
CA SER A 252 22.88 -24.74 1.18
C SER A 252 23.42 -25.76 0.17
N LEU A 253 24.72 -25.70 -0.14
CA LEU A 253 25.40 -26.61 -1.06
C LEU A 253 25.61 -28.00 -0.44
N LYS A 254 25.97 -28.05 0.85
CA LYS A 254 26.10 -29.32 1.61
C LYS A 254 24.79 -30.12 1.64
N ASP A 255 23.65 -29.42 1.67
CA ASP A 255 22.32 -30.04 1.62
C ASP A 255 21.92 -30.49 0.20
N THR A 256 22.60 -29.97 -0.84
CA THR A 256 22.21 -30.13 -2.26
C THR A 256 23.35 -30.76 -3.09
N ASN A 257 23.91 -31.91 -2.67
CA ASN A 257 24.92 -32.68 -3.42
C ASN A 257 26.01 -31.83 -4.12
N ASP A 258 26.42 -30.70 -3.52
CA ASP A 258 27.41 -29.74 -4.03
C ASP A 258 27.17 -29.13 -5.43
N ILE A 259 25.96 -29.22 -5.99
CA ILE A 259 25.62 -28.61 -7.29
C ILE A 259 24.31 -27.83 -7.21
N MET A 260 24.31 -26.60 -7.72
CA MET A 260 23.13 -25.73 -7.75
C MET A 260 23.10 -24.89 -9.04
N THR A 261 21.89 -24.66 -9.57
CA THR A 261 21.71 -23.77 -10.73
C THR A 261 21.85 -22.30 -10.32
N LEU A 262 22.32 -21.45 -11.23
CA LEU A 262 22.45 -20.00 -10.97
C LEU A 262 21.09 -19.35 -10.62
N SER A 263 20.00 -19.80 -11.23
CA SER A 263 18.65 -19.32 -10.92
C SER A 263 18.24 -19.64 -9.48
N ASP A 264 18.55 -20.84 -8.99
CA ASP A 264 18.27 -21.23 -7.61
C ASP A 264 19.13 -20.44 -6.62
N VAL A 265 20.41 -20.24 -6.96
CA VAL A 265 21.34 -19.40 -6.20
C VAL A 265 20.79 -17.99 -6.06
N PHE A 266 20.42 -17.35 -7.17
CA PHE A 266 19.85 -16.00 -7.19
C PHE A 266 18.59 -15.90 -6.31
N CYS A 267 17.67 -16.84 -6.44
CA CYS A 267 16.43 -16.85 -5.65
C CYS A 267 16.70 -17.06 -4.16
N ARG A 268 17.62 -17.97 -3.79
CA ARG A 268 17.95 -18.27 -2.39
C ARG A 268 18.63 -17.10 -1.70
N ILE A 269 19.57 -16.43 -2.38
CA ILE A 269 20.32 -15.30 -1.81
C ILE A 269 19.41 -14.09 -1.63
N ASN A 270 18.62 -13.74 -2.65
CA ASN A 270 17.69 -12.62 -2.55
C ASN A 270 16.57 -12.87 -1.53
N ARG A 271 16.15 -14.14 -1.35
CA ARG A 271 15.24 -14.53 -0.26
C ARG A 271 15.88 -14.40 1.12
N ALA A 272 17.17 -14.70 1.25
CA ALA A 272 17.88 -14.63 2.52
C ALA A 272 18.23 -13.18 2.92
N ARG A 273 18.51 -12.30 1.96
CA ARG A 273 18.83 -10.88 2.20
C ARG A 273 17.62 -10.06 2.61
N GLY A 274 16.47 -10.23 1.97
CA GLY A 274 15.20 -9.57 2.34
C GLY A 274 15.12 -8.07 2.02
N TYR A 275 16.15 -7.30 2.37
CA TYR A 275 16.39 -5.91 1.97
C TYR A 275 17.80 -5.84 1.37
N GLU A 276 18.01 -5.07 0.30
CA GLU A 276 19.26 -5.05 -0.51
C GLU A 276 19.42 -6.25 -1.48
N LEU A 277 18.49 -6.31 -2.46
CA LEU A 277 18.47 -7.33 -3.50
C LEU A 277 19.64 -7.15 -4.49
N ILE A 278 20.22 -8.27 -4.92
CA ILE A 278 21.22 -8.34 -5.98
C ILE A 278 20.51 -8.38 -7.34
N SER A 279 21.04 -7.66 -8.33
CA SER A 279 20.53 -7.71 -9.69
C SER A 279 20.93 -9.02 -10.39
N PRO A 280 20.23 -9.50 -11.43
CA PRO A 280 20.63 -10.72 -12.15
C PRO A 280 21.98 -10.61 -12.88
N GLU A 281 22.48 -9.39 -13.09
CA GLU A 281 23.75 -9.12 -13.76
C GLU A 281 24.95 -9.15 -12.79
N ASP A 282 24.71 -8.92 -11.49
CA ASP A 282 25.70 -8.92 -10.39
C ASP A 282 25.95 -10.33 -9.81
#